data_AF-M1N4J1-F1
#
_entry.id   AF-M1N4J1-F1
#
_cell.length_a   1.000
_cell.length_b   1.000
_cell.length_c   1.000
_cell.angle_alpha   90.00
_cell.angle_beta   90.00
_cell.angle_gamma   90.00
#
_symmetry.space_group_name_H-M   'P 1'
#
loop_
_entity.id
_entity.type
_entity.pdbx_description
1 polymer ?
#
loop_
_entity_poly.entity_id
_entity_poly.type
_entity_poly.pdbx_seq_one_letter_code
_entity_poly.pdbx_strand_id
1 'polypeptide(L)'
;MDFSSLVLIEKDNETGFIKKELGSFEVNEGALFVKKLYVLDGIVNMYFDTNKDVEEWEYSAIYDLFNKEAFVEKGYELEEDEEEYNPTYIIKFEYKDDYNEMKEKIHEAVAIIENEMNAVFEAIKGKEEIYSE
;
A
#
# COMPACT_ATOMS: atom_id res chain seq x y z
N MET A 1 -0.53 -3.78 -22.09
CA MET A 1 -0.91 -3.37 -20.72
C MET A 1 -0.19 -4.38 -19.87
N ASP A 2 0.84 -3.94 -19.17
CA ASP A 2 1.68 -4.83 -18.40
C ASP A 2 0.98 -5.04 -17.06
N PHE A 3 0.63 -6.29 -16.77
CA PHE A 3 0.00 -6.68 -15.52
C PHE A 3 1.07 -7.27 -14.60
N SER A 4 0.96 -6.93 -13.33
CA SER A 4 1.77 -7.53 -12.27
C SER A 4 0.95 -8.57 -11.52
N SER A 5 1.62 -9.47 -10.82
CA SER A 5 0.97 -10.48 -9.99
C SER A 5 1.34 -10.25 -8.53
N LEU A 6 0.33 -10.09 -7.67
CA LEU A 6 0.53 -10.04 -6.22
C LEU A 6 0.14 -11.38 -5.60
N VAL A 7 0.99 -11.89 -4.73
CA VAL A 7 0.77 -13.14 -4.00
C VAL A 7 0.37 -12.82 -2.57
N LEU A 8 -0.80 -13.30 -2.15
CA LEU A 8 -1.27 -13.19 -0.77
C LEU A 8 -0.83 -14.42 0.00
N ILE A 9 -0.10 -14.20 1.10
CA ILE A 9 0.40 -15.27 1.97
C ILE A 9 -0.19 -15.15 3.37
N GLU A 10 -0.47 -16.26 4.03
CA GLU A 10 -0.80 -16.30 5.45
C GLU A 10 0.47 -16.42 6.28
N LYS A 11 0.61 -15.60 7.33
CA LYS A 11 1.69 -15.68 8.30
C LYS A 11 1.21 -16.27 9.63
N ASP A 12 2.12 -16.94 10.32
CA ASP A 12 1.91 -17.39 11.68
C ASP A 12 2.02 -16.22 12.67
N ASN A 13 1.07 -16.14 13.60
CA ASN A 13 1.00 -15.02 14.54
C ASN A 13 2.09 -15.07 15.63
N GLU A 14 2.59 -16.26 15.96
CA GLU A 14 3.61 -16.42 17.00
C GLU A 14 5.03 -16.27 16.44
N THR A 15 5.27 -16.78 15.24
CA THR A 15 6.61 -16.89 14.65
C THR A 15 6.86 -15.91 13.50
N GLY A 16 5.83 -15.32 12.91
CA GLY A 16 5.91 -14.45 11.73
C GLY A 16 6.26 -15.19 10.43
N PHE A 17 6.44 -16.52 10.48
CA PHE A 17 6.77 -17.33 9.32
C PHE A 17 5.58 -17.54 8.39
N ILE A 18 5.88 -17.76 7.10
CA ILE A 18 4.88 -18.05 6.08
C ILE A 18 4.27 -19.43 6.38
N LYS A 19 2.94 -19.47 6.56
CA LYS A 19 2.16 -20.70 6.72
C LYS A 19 1.82 -21.31 5.38
N LYS A 20 1.21 -20.54 4.50
CA LYS A 20 0.77 -20.96 3.16
C LYS A 20 0.50 -19.76 2.25
N GLU A 21 0.47 -20.03 0.95
CA GLU A 21 -0.10 -19.13 -0.04
C GLU A 21 -1.63 -19.24 -0.02
N LEU A 22 -2.32 -18.10 -0.05
CA LEU A 22 -3.79 -17.99 -0.10
C LEU A 22 -4.30 -17.74 -1.52
N GLY A 23 -3.49 -17.07 -2.36
CA GLY A 23 -3.81 -16.88 -3.76
C GLY A 23 -2.89 -15.89 -4.46
N SER A 24 -3.04 -15.84 -5.79
CA SER A 24 -2.33 -14.90 -6.65
C SER A 24 -3.34 -14.09 -7.47
N PHE A 25 -3.09 -12.79 -7.60
CA PHE A 25 -4.00 -11.81 -8.17
C PHE A 25 -3.29 -10.98 -9.22
N GLU A 26 -3.83 -10.98 -10.45
CA GLU A 26 -3.35 -10.16 -11.56
C GLU A 26 -3.89 -8.74 -11.41
N VAL A 27 -3.00 -7.79 -11.18
CA VAL A 27 -3.31 -6.38 -10.88
C VAL A 27 -2.63 -5.44 -11.87
N ASN A 28 -3.02 -4.17 -11.84
CA ASN A 28 -2.47 -3.12 -12.69
C ASN A 28 -1.07 -2.66 -12.24
N GLU A 29 -0.56 -1.58 -12.84
CA GLU A 29 0.78 -1.04 -12.57
C GLU A 29 0.94 -0.49 -11.14
N GLY A 30 -0.16 -0.21 -10.43
CA GLY A 30 -0.13 0.15 -9.00
C GLY A 30 0.58 -0.88 -8.12
N ALA A 31 0.69 -2.13 -8.58
CA ALA A 31 1.44 -3.18 -7.90
C ALA A 31 2.92 -2.84 -7.68
N LEU A 32 3.49 -1.93 -8.48
CA LEU A 32 4.87 -1.46 -8.35
C LEU A 32 5.12 -0.80 -6.98
N PHE A 33 4.10 -0.19 -6.40
CA PHE A 33 4.17 0.43 -5.08
C PHE A 33 4.05 -0.58 -3.94
N VAL A 34 3.49 -1.77 -4.19
CA VAL A 34 3.23 -2.78 -3.14
C VAL A 34 4.52 -3.51 -2.79
N LYS A 35 4.90 -3.49 -1.50
CA LYS A 35 6.10 -4.16 -0.98
C LYS A 35 5.82 -5.47 -0.26
N LYS A 36 4.71 -5.55 0.48
CA LYS A 36 4.35 -6.72 1.29
C LYS A 36 2.84 -6.92 1.21
N LEU A 37 2.39 -8.14 1.01
CA LEU A 37 0.96 -8.49 1.03
C LEU A 37 0.78 -9.81 1.79
N TYR A 38 0.17 -9.76 2.98
CA TYR A 38 -0.01 -10.96 3.79
C TYR A 38 -1.24 -10.87 4.70
N VAL A 39 -1.71 -12.03 5.17
CA VAL A 39 -2.73 -12.14 6.22
C VAL A 39 -2.05 -12.47 7.54
N LEU A 40 -2.41 -11.72 8.58
CA LEU A 40 -2.03 -11.98 9.96
C LEU A 40 -3.28 -11.87 10.82
N ASP A 41 -3.59 -12.93 11.57
CA ASP A 41 -4.77 -13.00 12.44
C ASP A 41 -6.11 -12.60 11.76
N GLY A 42 -6.30 -13.08 10.52
CA GLY A 42 -7.50 -12.78 9.72
C GLY A 42 -7.55 -11.37 9.11
N ILE A 43 -6.52 -10.56 9.30
CA ILE A 43 -6.39 -9.22 8.71
C ILE A 43 -5.37 -9.23 7.58
N VAL A 44 -5.79 -8.75 6.42
CA VAL A 44 -4.90 -8.48 5.29
C VAL A 44 -4.10 -7.22 5.61
N ASN A 45 -2.80 -7.29 5.43
CA ASN A 45 -1.85 -6.20 5.57
C ASN A 45 -1.16 -6.01 4.22
N MET A 46 -1.42 -4.87 3.57
CA MET A 46 -0.79 -4.47 2.31
C MET A 46 0.10 -3.27 2.55
N TYR A 47 1.41 -3.48 2.51
CA TYR A 47 2.41 -2.43 2.62
C TYR A 47 2.68 -1.88 1.24
N PHE A 48 2.70 -0.56 1.13
CA PHE A 48 3.12 0.13 -0.07
C PHE A 48 3.95 1.37 0.26
N ASP A 49 4.88 1.68 -0.63
CA ASP A 49 5.75 2.86 -0.52
C ASP A 49 5.83 3.59 -1.87
N THR A 50 6.71 4.58 -1.94
CA THR A 50 6.96 5.44 -3.10
C THR A 50 7.55 4.73 -4.32
N ASN A 51 7.96 3.46 -4.21
CA ASN A 51 8.69 2.67 -5.20
C ASN A 51 9.99 3.31 -5.72
N LYS A 52 10.49 4.31 -5.01
CA LYS A 52 11.76 4.98 -5.26
C LYS A 52 12.24 5.58 -3.95
N ASP A 53 13.55 5.74 -3.83
CA ASP A 53 14.08 6.54 -2.73
C ASP A 53 13.68 7.99 -2.92
N VAL A 54 13.22 8.61 -1.84
CA VAL A 54 12.84 10.03 -1.81
C VAL A 54 13.79 10.83 -0.92
N GLU A 55 13.92 12.11 -1.21
CA GLU A 55 14.68 13.03 -0.37
C GLU A 55 13.92 13.34 0.94
N GLU A 56 14.62 13.87 1.95
CA GLU A 56 14.03 14.17 3.27
C GLU A 56 12.84 15.15 3.18
N TRP A 57 12.95 16.15 2.30
CA TRP A 57 11.85 17.10 2.06
C TRP A 57 10.66 16.42 1.37
N GLU A 58 10.91 15.49 0.43
CA GLU A 58 9.86 14.72 -0.24
C GLU A 58 9.17 13.79 0.76
N TYR A 59 9.92 13.16 1.68
CA TYR A 59 9.37 12.30 2.73
C TYR A 59 8.32 13.06 3.54
N SER A 60 8.67 14.24 4.03
CA SER A 60 7.77 15.09 4.82
C SER A 60 6.59 15.59 4.00
N ALA A 61 6.84 16.03 2.76
CA ALA A 61 5.79 16.52 1.87
C ALA A 61 4.79 15.44 1.46
N ILE A 62 5.24 14.21 1.25
CA ILE A 62 4.37 13.09 0.87
C ILE A 62 3.42 12.77 2.03
N TYR A 63 3.91 12.62 3.27
CA TYR A 63 3.02 12.35 4.40
C TYR A 63 1.99 13.46 4.66
N ASP A 64 2.39 14.72 4.47
CA ASP A 64 1.50 15.87 4.65
C ASP A 64 0.41 15.97 3.56
N LEU A 65 0.74 15.60 2.31
CA LEU A 65 -0.12 15.82 1.15
C LEU A 65 -0.81 14.56 0.63
N PHE A 66 -0.46 13.38 1.13
CA PHE A 66 -1.07 12.13 0.71
C PHE A 66 -2.52 12.05 1.18
N ASN A 67 -3.42 11.74 0.24
CA ASN A 67 -4.85 11.67 0.49
C ASN A 67 -5.25 10.33 1.12
N LYS A 68 -5.16 10.27 2.44
CA LYS A 68 -5.56 9.10 3.24
C LYS A 68 -7.07 8.82 3.17
N GLU A 69 -7.88 9.85 2.95
CA GLU A 69 -9.34 9.75 2.95
C GLU A 69 -9.85 8.82 1.82
N ALA A 70 -9.16 8.77 0.68
CA ALA A 70 -9.49 7.88 -0.43
C ALA A 70 -9.59 6.39 -0.04
N PHE A 71 -8.81 5.97 0.96
CA PHE A 71 -8.82 4.60 1.49
C PHE A 71 -9.94 4.41 2.52
N VAL A 72 -10.09 5.36 3.44
CA VAL A 72 -11.08 5.30 4.52
C VAL A 72 -12.51 5.33 3.97
N GLU A 73 -12.79 6.13 2.95
CA GLU A 73 -14.10 6.19 2.28
C GLU A 73 -14.51 4.85 1.65
N LYS A 74 -13.53 4.00 1.32
CA LYS A 74 -13.71 2.65 0.79
C LYS A 74 -13.79 1.58 1.87
N GLY A 75 -13.72 1.97 3.13
CA GLY A 75 -13.80 1.07 4.28
C GLY A 75 -12.47 0.38 4.62
N TYR A 76 -11.35 0.88 4.11
CA TYR A 76 -10.03 0.42 4.50
C TYR A 76 -9.54 1.20 5.73
N GLU A 77 -8.77 0.51 6.57
CA GLU A 77 -7.92 1.17 7.56
C GLU A 77 -6.56 1.46 6.92
N LEU A 78 -6.00 2.63 7.19
CA LEU A 78 -4.70 3.04 6.67
C LEU A 78 -3.84 3.52 7.85
N GLU A 79 -2.66 2.91 7.99
CA GLU A 79 -1.65 3.30 8.97
C GLU A 79 -0.38 3.79 8.26
N GLU A 80 0.37 4.65 8.94
CA GLU A 80 1.69 5.12 8.51
C GLU A 80 2.78 4.33 9.23
N ASP A 81 3.79 3.89 8.48
CA ASP A 81 4.96 3.23 9.02
C ASP A 81 6.14 4.23 9.02
N GLU A 82 6.26 4.97 10.11
CA GLU A 82 7.30 5.99 10.31
C GLU A 82 8.70 5.38 10.57
N GLU A 83 8.80 4.05 10.72
CA GLU A 83 10.10 3.37 10.93
C GLU A 83 10.82 3.08 9.61
N GLU A 84 10.12 3.13 8.48
CA GLU A 84 10.67 2.87 7.15
C GLU A 84 11.37 4.11 6.56
N TYR A 85 12.40 3.89 5.75
CA TYR A 85 13.23 4.96 5.16
C TYR A 85 12.45 5.86 4.19
N ASN A 86 11.56 5.26 3.40
CA ASN A 86 10.67 5.96 2.48
C ASN A 86 9.25 6.03 3.09
N PRO A 87 8.42 7.02 2.70
CA PRO A 87 7.03 7.09 3.14
C PRO A 87 6.32 5.79 2.83
N THR A 88 5.86 5.12 3.88
CA THR A 88 5.31 3.78 3.82
C THR A 88 3.98 3.74 4.55
N TYR A 89 3.02 3.06 3.93
CA TYR A 89 1.67 2.94 4.45
C TYR A 89 1.24 1.48 4.49
N ILE A 90 0.33 1.17 5.40
CA ILE A 90 -0.22 -0.16 5.59
C ILE A 90 -1.73 -0.08 5.44
N ILE A 91 -2.26 -0.69 4.38
CA ILE A 91 -3.70 -0.89 4.23
C ILE A 91 -4.10 -2.15 4.99
N LYS A 92 -5.11 -2.02 5.84
CA LYS A 92 -5.69 -3.12 6.61
C LYS A 92 -7.16 -3.33 6.28
N PHE A 93 -7.53 -4.59 6.09
CA PHE A 93 -8.92 -5.02 5.92
C PHE A 93 -9.11 -6.50 6.23
N GLU A 94 -10.34 -6.91 6.52
CA GLU A 94 -10.65 -8.32 6.81
C GLU A 94 -10.39 -9.24 5.62
N TYR A 95 -9.66 -10.33 5.87
CA TYR A 95 -9.57 -11.45 4.95
C TYR A 95 -10.91 -12.17 4.81
N LYS A 96 -11.23 -12.59 3.60
CA LYS A 96 -12.39 -13.42 3.28
C LYS A 96 -11.94 -14.64 2.50
N ASP A 97 -12.47 -15.81 2.84
CA ASP A 97 -12.18 -17.05 2.13
C ASP A 97 -13.00 -17.19 0.83
N ASP A 98 -13.19 -16.08 0.12
CA ASP A 98 -13.78 -16.00 -1.21
C ASP A 98 -12.78 -15.32 -2.15
N TYR A 99 -12.36 -16.06 -3.18
CA TYR A 99 -11.34 -15.58 -4.12
C TYR A 99 -11.78 -14.33 -4.88
N ASN A 100 -13.06 -14.24 -5.28
CA ASN A 100 -13.55 -13.10 -6.06
C ASN A 100 -13.64 -11.85 -5.18
N GLU A 101 -14.14 -11.99 -3.96
CA GLU A 101 -14.22 -10.89 -2.99
C GLU A 101 -12.81 -10.37 -2.66
N MET A 102 -11.84 -11.27 -2.44
CA MET A 102 -10.45 -10.89 -2.21
C MET A 102 -9.81 -10.23 -3.44
N LYS A 103 -10.10 -10.75 -4.63
CA LYS A 103 -9.63 -10.16 -5.89
C LYS A 103 -10.15 -8.74 -6.05
N GLU A 104 -11.44 -8.51 -5.87
CA GLU A 104 -12.04 -7.17 -5.98
C GLU A 104 -11.41 -6.19 -4.99
N LYS A 105 -11.25 -6.58 -3.72
CA LYS A 105 -10.63 -5.71 -2.71
C LYS A 105 -9.16 -5.41 -3.00
N ILE A 106 -8.39 -6.39 -3.45
CA ILE A 106 -6.97 -6.18 -3.79
C ILE A 106 -6.87 -5.28 -5.02
N HIS A 107 -7.69 -5.49 -6.05
CA HIS A 107 -7.70 -4.63 -7.23
C HIS A 107 -8.10 -3.19 -6.89
N GLU A 108 -9.14 -3.00 -6.07
CA GLU A 108 -9.56 -1.67 -5.63
C GLU A 108 -8.46 -0.98 -4.84
N ALA A 109 -7.86 -1.65 -3.84
CA ALA A 109 -6.76 -1.09 -3.06
C ALA A 109 -5.58 -0.68 -3.93
N VAL A 110 -5.13 -1.55 -4.86
CA VAL A 110 -3.99 -1.26 -5.74
C VAL A 110 -4.30 -0.11 -6.71
N ALA A 111 -5.52 -0.02 -7.22
CA ALA A 111 -5.93 1.11 -8.07
C ALA A 111 -5.95 2.44 -7.32
N ILE A 112 -6.37 2.43 -6.05
CA ILE A 112 -6.33 3.63 -5.19
C ILE A 112 -4.87 4.02 -4.93
N ILE A 113 -3.99 3.06 -4.59
CA ILE A 113 -2.56 3.32 -4.39
C ILE A 113 -1.95 4.02 -5.61
N GLU A 114 -2.18 3.49 -6.81
CA GLU A 114 -1.66 4.08 -8.05
C GLU A 114 -2.12 5.53 -8.23
N ASN A 115 -3.41 5.78 -8.06
CA ASN A 115 -3.99 7.11 -8.25
C ASN A 115 -3.43 8.11 -7.23
N GLU A 116 -3.44 7.76 -5.94
CA GLU A 116 -3.02 8.68 -4.88
C GLU A 116 -1.50 8.89 -4.87
N MET A 117 -0.70 7.87 -5.22
CA MET A 117 0.76 8.03 -5.37
C MET A 117 1.13 8.95 -6.54
N ASN A 118 0.47 8.77 -7.68
CA ASN A 118 0.67 9.68 -8.81
C ASN A 118 0.22 11.12 -8.45
N ALA A 119 -0.91 11.25 -7.75
CA ALA A 119 -1.42 12.56 -7.32
C ALA A 119 -0.46 13.27 -6.35
N VAL A 120 0.07 12.57 -5.33
CA VAL A 120 0.99 13.18 -4.37
C VAL A 120 2.32 13.55 -5.02
N PHE A 121 2.87 12.72 -5.90
CA PHE A 121 4.10 13.05 -6.62
C PHE A 121 3.96 14.29 -7.50
N GLU A 122 2.78 14.53 -8.07
CA GLU A 122 2.51 15.81 -8.75
C GLU A 122 2.33 16.96 -7.76
N ALA A 123 1.66 16.72 -6.62
CA ALA A 123 1.35 17.74 -5.62
C ALA A 123 2.58 18.26 -4.85
N ILE A 124 3.65 17.47 -4.73
CA ILE A 124 4.90 17.89 -4.07
C ILE A 124 5.82 18.71 -4.97
N LYS A 125 5.59 18.74 -6.29
CA LYS A 125 6.47 19.46 -7.22
C LYS A 125 6.51 20.95 -6.91
N GLY A 126 7.72 21.48 -6.77
CA GLY A 126 7.96 22.89 -6.47
C GLY A 126 7.67 23.29 -5.02
N LYS A 127 7.47 22.32 -4.11
CA LYS A 127 7.30 22.57 -2.67
C LYS A 127 8.57 22.34 -1.84
N GLU A 128 9.71 22.04 -2.48
CA GLU A 128 10.98 21.81 -1.79
C GLU A 128 11.32 22.92 -0.78
N GLU A 129 11.22 24.19 -1.16
CA GLU A 129 11.48 25.32 -0.25
C GLU A 129 10.59 25.34 1.00
N ILE A 130 9.40 24.71 0.97
CA ILE A 130 8.46 24.67 2.10
C ILE A 130 8.86 23.58 3.10
N TYR A 131 9.42 22.46 2.62
CA TYR A 131 9.71 21.28 3.43
C TYR A 131 11.21 21.06 3.68
N SER A 132 12.07 21.90 3.10
CA SER A 132 13.53 21.91 3.34
C SER A 132 13.98 22.93 4.40
N GLU A 133 13.06 23.71 4.98
CA GLU A 133 13.33 24.71 6.03
C GLU A 133 13.32 24.15 7.45
#